data_AF-A0A6P5T0L6-F1
#
_entry.id   AF-A0A6P5T0L6-F1
#
_cell.length_a   1.000
_cell.length_b   1.000
_cell.length_c   1.000
_cell.angle_alpha   90.00
_cell.angle_beta   90.00
_cell.angle_gamma   90.00
#
_symmetry.space_group_name_H-M   'P 1'
#
loop_
_entity.id
_entity.type
_entity.pdbx_description
1 polymer ?
#
loop_
_entity_poly.entity_id
_entity_poly.type
_entity_poly.pdbx_seq_one_letter_code
_entity_poly.pdbx_strand_id
1 'polypeptide(L)'
;MKSLYPTRPITAVPKYNSTSYTKISAITNVATPTLNFWVSSPHPIRSPNDFPKPHPHTALRSQSSSNPQSNEQENDEVEEEDDPDAQVQDLVVPEHWLVPSKALEESEWLRVTLHKWLDDEYCPEATNVEISKIAAQSYYKSLLGKQTDLGEILLKMAIELESISYQESFHGAFSSANAAVNLIAQRIEQS
;
A
#
# COMPACT_ATOMS: atom_id res chain seq x y z
N MET A 1 49.89 39.35 31.86
CA MET A 1 50.26 38.17 32.68
C MET A 1 48.98 37.41 33.01
N LYS A 2 48.97 36.09 32.74
CA LYS A 2 47.98 35.07 33.14
C LYS A 2 46.73 34.93 32.24
N SER A 3 46.94 34.16 31.18
CA SER A 3 45.98 33.28 30.51
C SER A 3 45.39 32.25 31.48
N LEU A 4 44.13 31.85 31.27
CA LEU A 4 43.68 30.46 31.47
C LEU A 4 42.32 30.23 30.78
N TYR A 5 42.33 29.26 29.88
CA TYR A 5 41.25 28.81 29.00
C TYR A 5 40.15 28.03 29.75
N PRO A 6 38.94 27.89 29.17
CA PRO A 6 37.86 27.10 29.75
C PRO A 6 38.08 25.59 29.58
N THR A 7 37.88 24.86 30.66
CA THR A 7 37.89 23.39 30.75
C THR A 7 36.62 22.79 30.16
N ARG A 8 36.75 21.94 29.13
CA ARG A 8 35.66 21.06 28.65
C ARG A 8 35.72 19.72 29.39
N PRO A 9 34.59 19.17 29.88
CA PRO A 9 34.55 17.79 30.31
C PRO A 9 34.44 16.84 29.10
N ILE A 10 35.34 15.87 29.08
CA ILE A 10 35.37 14.72 28.18
C ILE A 10 34.41 13.68 28.76
N THR A 11 33.33 13.35 28.04
CA THR A 11 32.49 12.19 28.37
C THR A 11 32.65 11.14 27.29
N ALA A 12 33.01 9.95 27.76
CA ALA A 12 33.46 8.81 27.00
C ALA A 12 32.37 8.16 26.17
N VAL A 13 32.79 7.65 25.01
CA VAL A 13 32.04 6.82 24.08
C VAL A 13 31.90 5.40 24.66
N PRO A 14 30.71 4.81 24.77
CA PRO A 14 30.59 3.38 25.08
C PRO A 14 31.01 2.55 23.86
N LYS A 15 32.08 1.76 24.03
CA LYS A 15 32.41 0.65 23.14
C LYS A 15 31.33 -0.41 23.29
N TYR A 16 30.50 -0.59 22.26
CA TYR A 16 29.66 -1.78 22.18
C TYR A 16 30.53 -2.97 21.80
N ASN A 17 30.64 -3.90 22.75
CA ASN A 17 31.35 -5.15 22.58
C ASN A 17 30.64 -6.04 21.57
N SER A 18 31.42 -6.49 20.60
CA SER A 18 31.08 -7.57 19.68
C SER A 18 31.03 -8.89 20.46
N THR A 19 29.84 -9.47 20.60
CA THR A 19 29.65 -10.85 21.07
C THR A 19 29.34 -11.75 19.89
N SER A 20 30.39 -12.41 19.43
CA SER A 20 30.51 -13.84 19.17
C SER A 20 29.29 -14.58 18.60
N TYR A 21 29.47 -14.95 17.32
CA TYR A 21 28.87 -16.09 16.64
C TYR A 21 28.70 -17.31 17.57
N THR A 22 27.48 -17.83 17.64
CA THR A 22 27.23 -19.20 18.09
C THR A 22 26.88 -20.06 16.89
N LYS A 23 27.84 -20.90 16.50
CA LYS A 23 27.69 -21.95 15.49
C LYS A 23 26.84 -23.07 16.07
N ILE A 24 25.57 -23.15 15.67
CA ILE A 24 24.75 -24.34 15.92
C ILE A 24 24.75 -25.17 14.64
N SER A 25 25.58 -26.19 14.64
CA SER A 25 25.49 -27.31 13.71
C SER A 25 24.68 -28.41 14.38
N ALA A 26 23.49 -28.70 13.84
CA ALA A 26 22.74 -29.92 14.14
C ALA A 26 22.38 -30.63 12.84
N ILE A 27 22.70 -31.91 12.82
CA ILE A 27 22.73 -32.82 11.69
C ILE A 27 21.40 -33.60 11.71
N THR A 28 20.76 -33.68 10.54
CA THR A 28 19.75 -34.65 10.06
C THR A 28 18.83 -35.35 11.07
N ASN A 29 17.52 -35.24 10.84
CA ASN A 29 16.65 -36.41 10.71
C ASN A 29 15.51 -36.11 9.73
N VAL A 30 15.51 -36.87 8.64
CA VAL A 30 14.43 -36.94 7.65
C VAL A 30 13.29 -37.72 8.28
N ALA A 31 12.14 -37.08 8.46
CA ALA A 31 10.88 -37.76 8.72
C ALA A 31 9.81 -37.07 7.87
N THR A 32 9.40 -37.77 6.82
CA THR A 32 8.30 -37.41 5.92
C THR A 32 6.96 -37.71 6.60
N PRO A 33 6.09 -36.73 6.88
CA PRO A 33 4.68 -37.02 7.01
C PRO A 33 4.05 -37.08 5.62
N THR A 34 3.84 -38.30 5.12
CA THR A 34 3.00 -38.57 3.96
C THR A 34 1.56 -38.18 4.30
N LEU A 35 1.13 -36.99 3.89
CA LEU A 35 -0.29 -36.63 3.89
C LEU A 35 -0.90 -37.08 2.56
N ASN A 36 -1.57 -38.23 2.61
CA ASN A 36 -2.40 -38.74 1.52
C ASN A 36 -3.65 -37.85 1.41
N PHE A 37 -3.62 -36.87 0.50
CA PHE A 37 -4.84 -36.19 0.08
C PHE A 37 -5.49 -36.99 -1.05
N TRP A 38 -6.60 -37.66 -0.72
CA TRP A 38 -7.49 -38.24 -1.70
C TRP A 38 -8.23 -37.11 -2.42
N VAL A 39 -7.77 -36.77 -3.63
CA VAL A 39 -8.54 -35.95 -4.58
C VAL A 39 -9.53 -36.86 -5.28
N SER A 40 -10.82 -36.53 -5.16
CA SER A 40 -11.84 -37.01 -6.09
C SER A 40 -12.82 -35.89 -6.35
N SER A 41 -12.65 -35.22 -7.49
CA SER A 41 -13.72 -34.49 -8.14
C SER A 41 -13.55 -34.66 -9.66
N PRO A 42 -14.57 -35.16 -10.39
CA PRO A 42 -14.45 -35.39 -11.82
C PRO A 42 -14.92 -34.15 -12.59
N HIS A 43 -13.99 -33.43 -13.22
CA HIS A 43 -14.32 -32.48 -14.28
C HIS A 43 -13.51 -32.81 -15.54
N PRO A 44 -14.16 -33.08 -16.68
CA PRO A 44 -13.47 -33.28 -17.95
C PRO A 44 -12.98 -31.94 -18.53
N ILE A 45 -11.74 -31.96 -18.98
CA ILE A 45 -11.06 -30.90 -19.75
C ILE A 45 -11.74 -30.77 -21.11
N ARG A 46 -12.26 -29.58 -21.43
CA ARG A 46 -12.70 -29.19 -22.78
C ARG A 46 -11.63 -28.29 -23.40
N SER A 47 -11.04 -28.76 -24.50
CA SER A 47 -10.12 -28.00 -25.36
C SER A 47 -10.88 -26.99 -26.24
N PRO A 48 -10.22 -25.94 -26.77
CA PRO A 48 -10.84 -24.74 -27.31
C PRO A 48 -11.15 -24.84 -28.81
N ASN A 49 -12.09 -23.99 -29.24
CA ASN A 49 -12.59 -23.68 -30.58
C ASN A 49 -14.04 -24.11 -30.78
N ASP A 50 -14.95 -23.17 -30.55
CA ASP A 50 -15.92 -22.73 -31.56
C ASP A 50 -16.81 -21.64 -30.96
N PHE A 51 -16.77 -20.46 -31.60
CA PHE A 51 -17.68 -19.34 -31.33
C PHE A 51 -19.13 -19.74 -31.63
N PRO A 52 -20.10 -19.21 -30.86
CA PRO A 52 -21.21 -18.56 -31.55
C PRO A 52 -21.63 -17.21 -30.97
N LYS A 53 -22.09 -16.34 -31.89
CA LYS A 53 -22.69 -15.01 -31.73
C LYS A 53 -23.79 -14.92 -30.67
N PRO A 54 -24.03 -13.73 -30.09
CA PRO A 54 -25.22 -13.46 -29.29
C PRO A 54 -26.44 -13.20 -30.19
N HIS A 55 -27.54 -13.89 -29.90
CA HIS A 55 -28.89 -13.53 -30.36
C HIS A 55 -29.78 -13.27 -29.13
N PRO A 56 -30.72 -12.32 -29.23
CA PRO A 56 -31.43 -11.77 -28.09
C PRO A 56 -32.58 -12.70 -27.69
N HIS A 57 -32.68 -13.04 -26.40
CA HIS A 57 -33.84 -13.73 -25.87
C HIS A 57 -34.73 -12.76 -25.09
N THR A 58 -35.83 -12.44 -25.76
CA THR A 58 -37.07 -11.84 -25.30
C THR A 58 -37.59 -12.54 -24.04
N ALA A 59 -37.73 -11.81 -22.93
CA ALA A 59 -38.54 -12.21 -21.80
C ALA A 59 -39.95 -11.63 -21.95
N LEU A 60 -40.91 -12.46 -22.34
CA LEU A 60 -42.34 -12.11 -22.38
C LEU A 60 -42.89 -12.09 -20.95
N ARG A 61 -43.02 -10.88 -20.39
CA ARG A 61 -43.74 -10.61 -19.14
C ARG A 61 -45.25 -10.62 -19.41
N SER A 62 -45.99 -11.38 -18.60
CA SER A 62 -47.45 -11.52 -18.69
C SER A 62 -48.18 -10.19 -18.51
N GLN A 63 -49.23 -10.00 -19.31
CA GLN A 63 -50.10 -8.82 -19.34
C GLN A 63 -51.23 -8.91 -18.29
N SER A 64 -51.63 -7.75 -17.73
CA SER A 64 -53.05 -7.38 -17.57
C SER A 64 -53.23 -5.88 -17.29
N SER A 65 -53.77 -5.20 -18.34
CA SER A 65 -54.77 -4.11 -18.39
C SER A 65 -54.69 -2.92 -17.40
N SER A 66 -54.71 -1.65 -17.82
CA SER A 66 -55.74 -1.01 -18.68
C SER A 66 -55.28 0.31 -19.34
N ASN A 67 -56.08 0.75 -20.33
CA ASN A 67 -55.90 1.72 -21.43
C ASN A 67 -55.61 3.22 -21.09
N PRO A 68 -55.24 4.06 -22.10
CA PRO A 68 -54.55 5.35 -22.00
C PRO A 68 -55.41 6.58 -22.35
N GLN A 69 -54.92 7.78 -21.99
CA GLN A 69 -55.32 9.07 -22.59
C GLN A 69 -54.25 10.12 -22.24
N SER A 70 -53.25 10.36 -23.09
CA SER A 70 -53.18 11.33 -24.20
C SER A 70 -52.58 12.68 -23.79
N ASN A 71 -51.58 13.07 -24.61
CA ASN A 71 -51.06 14.39 -24.89
C ASN A 71 -49.86 14.95 -24.09
N GLU A 72 -48.85 15.27 -24.90
CA GLU A 72 -47.96 16.43 -24.82
C GLU A 72 -46.71 16.28 -23.94
N GLN A 73 -45.67 15.77 -24.60
CA GLN A 73 -44.44 16.54 -24.83
C GLN A 73 -43.83 17.19 -23.59
N GLU A 74 -42.91 16.47 -22.95
CA GLU A 74 -41.76 17.10 -22.30
C GLU A 74 -40.52 16.30 -22.66
N ASN A 75 -39.61 17.02 -23.30
CA ASN A 75 -38.34 16.55 -23.80
C ASN A 75 -37.38 16.58 -22.61
N ASP A 76 -37.48 15.59 -21.72
CA ASP A 76 -36.48 15.41 -20.65
C ASP A 76 -35.26 14.70 -21.25
N GLU A 77 -34.53 15.48 -22.05
CA GLU A 77 -33.10 15.27 -22.25
C GLU A 77 -32.46 15.48 -20.87
N VAL A 78 -32.26 14.38 -20.14
CA VAL A 78 -31.32 14.37 -19.04
C VAL A 78 -29.95 14.56 -19.71
N GLU A 79 -29.56 15.83 -19.86
CA GLU A 79 -28.17 16.19 -20.03
C GLU A 79 -27.47 15.64 -18.80
N GLU A 80 -26.86 14.45 -18.93
CA GLU A 80 -25.74 14.11 -18.07
C GLU A 80 -24.68 15.15 -18.38
N GLU A 81 -24.70 16.25 -17.64
CA GLU A 81 -23.54 17.12 -17.50
C GLU A 81 -22.45 16.22 -16.91
N ASP A 82 -21.69 15.58 -17.79
CA ASP A 82 -20.36 15.06 -17.51
C ASP A 82 -19.58 16.23 -16.90
N ASP A 83 -19.62 16.35 -15.56
CA ASP A 83 -18.88 17.35 -14.81
C ASP A 83 -17.40 17.20 -15.20
N PRO A 84 -16.86 18.06 -16.06
CA PRO A 84 -15.50 17.92 -16.54
C PRO A 84 -14.52 18.27 -15.41
N ASP A 85 -14.98 18.78 -14.27
CA ASP A 85 -14.18 19.13 -13.10
C ASP A 85 -14.03 17.97 -12.10
N ALA A 86 -14.66 16.81 -12.35
CA ALA A 86 -14.29 15.55 -11.67
C ALA A 86 -12.93 14.98 -12.15
N GLN A 87 -12.08 15.82 -12.74
CA GLN A 87 -10.69 15.52 -13.04
C GLN A 87 -9.92 15.32 -11.74
N VAL A 88 -9.70 14.06 -11.36
CA VAL A 88 -8.77 13.66 -10.30
C VAL A 88 -7.42 14.31 -10.62
N GLN A 89 -7.01 15.32 -9.85
CA GLN A 89 -5.68 15.89 -10.01
C GLN A 89 -4.65 14.80 -9.74
N ASP A 90 -3.71 14.61 -10.67
CA ASP A 90 -2.56 13.75 -10.44
C ASP A 90 -1.76 14.33 -9.27
N LEU A 91 -1.76 13.60 -8.15
CA LEU A 91 -1.05 14.03 -6.95
C LEU A 91 0.40 13.58 -7.06
N VAL A 92 1.29 14.56 -7.23
CA VAL A 92 2.68 14.34 -7.59
C VAL A 92 3.62 14.87 -6.50
N VAL A 93 4.66 14.11 -6.19
CA VAL A 93 5.72 14.53 -5.27
C VAL A 93 6.54 15.70 -5.86
N PRO A 94 6.84 16.76 -5.09
CA PRO A 94 7.68 17.86 -5.55
C PRO A 94 9.07 17.42 -6.02
N GLU A 95 9.53 17.95 -7.16
CA GLU A 95 10.82 17.57 -7.76
C GLU A 95 12.03 17.79 -6.83
N HIS A 96 11.96 18.80 -5.95
CA HIS A 96 13.05 19.11 -5.02
C HIS A 96 13.24 18.03 -3.93
N TRP A 97 12.27 17.12 -3.74
CA TRP A 97 12.39 15.97 -2.85
C TRP A 97 13.18 14.82 -3.48
N LEU A 98 13.37 14.81 -4.80
CA LEU A 98 14.11 13.76 -5.52
C LEU A 98 15.63 13.82 -5.28
N VAL A 99 16.13 14.91 -4.70
CA VAL A 99 17.53 15.03 -4.30
C VAL A 99 17.83 14.06 -3.16
N PRO A 100 18.89 13.23 -3.20
CA PRO A 100 19.12 12.17 -2.22
C PRO A 100 19.07 12.61 -0.75
N SER A 101 19.56 13.82 -0.44
CA SER A 101 19.50 14.37 0.92
C SER A 101 18.06 14.67 1.36
N LYS A 102 17.23 15.23 0.47
CA LYS A 102 15.82 15.53 0.74
C LYS A 102 14.97 14.26 0.71
N ALA A 103 15.22 13.35 -0.22
CA ALA A 103 14.56 12.05 -0.27
C ALA A 103 14.75 11.28 1.05
N LEU A 104 15.96 11.30 1.61
CA LEU A 104 16.26 10.67 2.89
C LEU A 104 15.53 11.36 4.05
N GLU A 105 15.53 12.70 4.07
CA GLU A 105 14.82 13.49 5.08
C GLU A 105 13.32 13.17 5.10
N GLU A 106 12.65 13.24 3.95
CA GLU A 106 11.21 12.98 3.85
C GLU A 106 10.87 11.51 4.11
N SER A 107 11.77 10.57 3.80
CA SER A 107 11.58 9.15 4.12
C SER A 107 11.70 8.85 5.61
N GLU A 108 12.66 9.47 6.31
CA GLU A 108 12.77 9.36 7.77
C GLU A 108 11.59 10.03 8.48
N TRP A 109 11.13 11.17 7.97
CA TRP A 109 9.91 11.80 8.42
C TRP A 109 8.71 10.86 8.29
N LEU A 110 8.54 10.21 7.13
CA LEU A 110 7.46 9.25 6.90
C LEU A 110 7.54 8.08 7.88
N ARG A 111 8.75 7.53 8.11
CA ARG A 111 8.95 6.42 9.06
C ARG A 111 8.40 6.75 10.45
N VAL A 112 8.81 7.90 10.99
CA VAL A 112 8.42 8.29 12.35
C VAL A 112 6.92 8.62 12.42
N THR A 113 6.42 9.34 11.43
CA THR A 113 5.04 9.82 11.40
C THR A 113 4.05 8.68 11.18
N LEU A 114 4.35 7.77 10.24
CA LEU A 114 3.50 6.60 9.96
C LEU A 114 3.48 5.64 11.15
N HIS A 115 4.63 5.39 11.79
CA HIS A 115 4.66 4.54 12.98
C HIS A 115 3.74 5.06 14.07
N LYS A 116 3.83 6.37 14.36
CA LYS A 116 2.95 7.02 15.33
C LYS A 116 1.48 6.92 14.91
N TRP A 117 1.17 7.20 13.65
CA TRP A 117 -0.20 7.14 13.14
C TRP A 117 -0.80 5.73 13.29
N LEU A 118 -0.04 4.67 13.01
CA LEU A 118 -0.49 3.29 13.18
C LEU A 118 -0.76 2.94 14.65
N ASP A 119 0.10 3.39 15.55
CA ASP A 119 -0.07 3.20 16.99
C ASP A 119 -1.30 3.93 17.54
N ASP A 120 -1.58 5.12 17.01
CA ASP A 120 -2.73 5.96 17.40
C ASP A 120 -4.06 5.40 16.84
N GLU A 121 -4.07 4.83 15.62
CA GLU A 121 -5.29 4.35 14.94
C GLU A 121 -5.73 2.95 15.38
N TYR A 122 -4.79 2.01 15.55
CA TYR A 122 -5.12 0.60 15.77
C TYR A 122 -4.78 0.16 17.19
N CYS A 123 -3.49 0.06 17.49
CA CYS A 123 -2.87 -0.07 18.81
C CYS A 123 -1.34 -0.23 18.59
N PRO A 124 -0.52 0.01 19.62
CA PRO A 124 0.91 -0.22 19.49
C PRO A 124 1.27 -1.70 19.28
N GLU A 125 1.92 -1.99 18.15
CA GLU A 125 2.32 -3.34 17.76
C GLU A 125 3.76 -3.35 17.21
N ALA A 126 4.47 -4.47 17.39
CA ALA A 126 5.80 -4.64 16.79
C ALA A 126 5.76 -4.59 15.25
N THR A 127 4.65 -5.01 14.65
CA THR A 127 4.42 -4.96 13.20
C THR A 127 4.45 -3.51 12.68
N ASN A 128 3.94 -2.54 13.44
CA ASN A 128 3.90 -1.12 13.05
C ASN A 128 5.32 -0.55 12.84
N VAL A 129 6.29 -1.01 13.64
CA VAL A 129 7.71 -0.65 13.49
C VAL A 129 8.24 -1.15 12.14
N GLU A 130 7.93 -2.38 11.75
CA GLU A 130 8.42 -2.94 10.48
C GLU A 130 7.71 -2.32 9.28
N ILE A 131 6.39 -2.09 9.37
CA ILE A 131 5.61 -1.38 8.35
C ILE A 131 6.21 -0.01 8.07
N SER A 132 6.41 0.79 9.12
CA SER A 132 6.94 2.15 8.96
C SER A 132 8.34 2.16 8.34
N LYS A 133 9.19 1.21 8.71
CA LYS A 133 10.54 1.04 8.16
C LYS A 133 10.51 0.64 6.69
N ILE A 134 9.70 -0.35 6.31
CA ILE A 134 9.59 -0.81 4.91
C ILE A 134 8.93 0.28 4.04
N ALA A 135 7.88 0.93 4.52
CA ALA A 135 7.22 2.03 3.82
C ALA A 135 8.18 3.18 3.53
N ALA A 136 8.94 3.63 4.53
CA ALA A 136 9.97 4.66 4.37
C ALA A 136 11.08 4.25 3.38
N GLN A 137 11.53 2.99 3.45
CA GLN A 137 12.54 2.48 2.53
C GLN A 137 12.00 2.41 1.08
N SER A 138 10.75 1.96 0.90
CA SER A 138 10.10 1.93 -0.41
C SER A 138 9.96 3.33 -0.98
N TYR A 139 9.51 4.29 -0.16
CA TYR A 139 9.38 5.69 -0.54
C TYR A 139 10.73 6.29 -0.97
N TYR A 140 11.79 6.10 -0.17
CA TYR A 140 13.14 6.55 -0.51
C TYR A 140 13.61 6.02 -1.87
N LYS A 141 13.44 4.72 -2.11
CA LYS A 141 13.81 4.09 -3.39
C LYS A 141 13.01 4.67 -4.55
N SER A 142 11.73 4.98 -4.34
CA SER A 142 10.86 5.59 -5.34
C SER A 142 11.32 7.00 -5.69
N LEU A 143 11.64 7.83 -4.70
CA LEU A 143 12.20 9.18 -4.94
C LEU A 143 13.54 9.14 -5.67
N LEU A 144 14.45 8.23 -5.28
CA LEU A 144 15.71 8.04 -6.02
C LEU A 144 15.50 7.52 -7.44
N GLY A 145 14.44 6.73 -7.65
CA GLY A 145 14.00 6.26 -8.95
C GLY A 145 13.28 7.34 -9.78
N LYS A 146 13.16 8.57 -9.27
CA LYS A 146 12.38 9.67 -9.86
C LYS A 146 10.92 9.33 -10.07
N GLN A 147 10.38 8.43 -9.26
CA GLN A 147 8.95 8.16 -9.21
C GLN A 147 8.29 9.30 -8.46
N THR A 148 7.39 10.01 -9.14
CA THR A 148 6.72 11.19 -8.57
C THR A 148 5.22 10.98 -8.41
N ASP A 149 4.61 10.10 -9.21
CA ASP A 149 3.20 9.77 -9.09
C ASP A 149 2.91 9.01 -7.79
N LEU A 150 1.98 9.54 -6.96
CA LEU A 150 1.66 8.92 -5.68
C LEU A 150 0.89 7.60 -5.82
N GLY A 151 0.15 7.39 -6.91
CA GLY A 151 -0.51 6.11 -7.20
C GLY A 151 0.51 5.00 -7.45
N GLU A 152 1.54 5.27 -8.25
CA GLU A 152 2.64 4.33 -8.49
C GLU A 152 3.47 4.09 -7.23
N ILE A 153 3.72 5.14 -6.43
CA ILE A 153 4.37 5.01 -5.12
C ILE A 153 3.53 4.13 -4.18
N LEU A 154 2.21 4.35 -4.13
CA LEU A 154 1.27 3.57 -3.32
C LEU A 154 1.35 2.08 -3.68
N LEU A 155 1.20 1.77 -4.96
CA LEU A 155 1.17 0.39 -5.44
C LEU A 155 2.49 -0.32 -5.15
N LYS A 156 3.62 0.34 -5.42
CA LYS A 156 4.94 -0.22 -5.11
C LYS A 156 5.13 -0.45 -3.62
N MET A 157 4.70 0.49 -2.79
CA MET A 157 4.78 0.37 -1.34
C MET A 157 3.90 -0.76 -0.82
N ALA A 158 2.68 -0.91 -1.34
CA ALA A 158 1.78 -1.99 -0.97
C ALA A 158 2.42 -3.36 -1.27
N ILE A 159 3.04 -3.52 -2.45
CA ILE A 159 3.76 -4.76 -2.82
C ILE A 159 4.94 -5.01 -1.86
N GLU A 160 5.74 -4.00 -1.51
CA GLU A 160 6.85 -4.18 -0.56
C GLU A 160 6.34 -4.56 0.84
N LEU A 161 5.20 -4.00 1.27
CA LEU A 161 4.58 -4.26 2.57
C LEU A 161 3.92 -5.65 2.69
N GLU A 162 3.59 -6.33 1.58
CA GLU A 162 3.11 -7.71 1.59
C GLU A 162 4.15 -8.72 2.13
N SER A 163 5.42 -8.32 2.20
CA SER A 163 6.49 -9.16 2.77
C SER A 163 6.39 -9.32 4.30
N ILE A 164 5.55 -8.52 4.96
CA ILE A 164 5.34 -8.55 6.42
C ILE A 164 4.22 -9.55 6.77
N SER A 165 4.35 -10.20 7.92
CA SER A 165 3.26 -11.02 8.49
C SER A 165 2.28 -10.15 9.29
N TYR A 166 1.02 -10.14 8.88
CA TYR A 166 -0.09 -9.43 9.55
C TYR A 166 -1.02 -10.36 10.37
N GLN A 167 -0.61 -11.60 10.66
CA GLN A 167 -1.49 -12.61 11.29
C GLN A 167 -2.10 -12.18 12.63
N GLU A 168 -1.42 -11.31 13.37
CA GLU A 168 -1.86 -10.79 14.67
C GLU A 168 -2.21 -9.29 14.61
N SER A 169 -2.22 -8.69 13.42
CA SER A 169 -2.43 -7.24 13.24
C SER A 169 -3.85 -6.93 12.76
N PHE A 170 -4.36 -5.77 13.16
CA PHE A 170 -5.71 -5.29 12.81
C PHE A 170 -5.82 -4.67 11.40
N HIS A 171 -4.69 -4.51 10.71
CA HIS A 171 -4.59 -3.87 9.40
C HIS A 171 -3.72 -4.72 8.47
N GLY A 172 -3.71 -4.35 7.19
CA GLY A 172 -2.95 -5.04 6.14
C GLY A 172 -2.03 -4.11 5.36
N ALA A 173 -1.27 -4.70 4.44
CA ALA A 173 -0.30 -3.99 3.60
C ALA A 173 -0.91 -2.81 2.84
N PHE A 174 -2.05 -3.01 2.18
CA PHE A 174 -2.70 -1.95 1.40
C PHE A 174 -3.23 -0.82 2.29
N SER A 175 -3.87 -1.14 3.42
CA SER A 175 -4.34 -0.11 4.38
C SER A 175 -3.18 0.72 4.90
N SER A 176 -2.07 0.07 5.25
CA SER A 176 -0.84 0.74 5.71
C SER A 176 -0.21 1.62 4.63
N ALA A 177 -0.16 1.15 3.38
CA ALA A 177 0.35 1.93 2.26
C ALA A 177 -0.51 3.17 1.97
N ASN A 178 -1.83 3.04 2.05
CA ASN A 178 -2.75 4.18 1.89
C ASN A 178 -2.55 5.22 2.99
N ALA A 179 -2.40 4.78 4.25
CA ALA A 179 -2.09 5.69 5.34
C ALA A 179 -0.78 6.45 5.09
N ALA A 180 0.25 5.75 4.63
CA ALA A 180 1.53 6.37 4.28
C ALA A 180 1.39 7.44 3.18
N VAL A 181 0.67 7.13 2.10
CA VAL A 181 0.47 8.07 0.98
C VAL A 181 -0.42 9.25 1.37
N ASN A 182 -1.43 9.03 2.21
CA ASN A 182 -2.23 10.13 2.77
C ASN A 182 -1.37 11.09 3.62
N LEU A 183 -0.44 10.56 4.42
CA LEU A 183 0.52 11.38 5.17
C LEU A 183 1.43 12.16 4.22
N ILE A 184 1.94 11.52 3.16
CA ILE A 184 2.77 12.20 2.14
C ILE A 184 1.98 13.32 1.47
N ALA A 185 0.72 13.08 1.09
CA ALA A 185 -0.17 14.09 0.50
C ALA A 185 -0.28 15.33 1.41
N GLN A 186 -0.60 15.12 2.70
CA GLN A 186 -0.67 16.20 3.69
C GLN A 186 0.65 16.95 3.86
N ARG A 187 1.78 16.23 3.77
CA ARG A 187 3.12 16.83 3.84
C ARG A 187 3.41 17.73 2.64
N ILE A 188 2.97 17.32 1.44
CA ILE A 188 3.10 18.12 0.21
C ILE A 188 2.29 19.42 0.33
N GLU A 189 1.05 19.34 0.82
CA GLU A 189 0.18 20.51 1.01
C GLU A 189 0.76 21.54 2.00
N GLN A 190 1.60 21.09 2.94
CA GLN A 190 2.23 21.92 3.96
C GLN A 190 3.63 22.44 3.58
N SER A 191 4.16 22.02 2.42
CA SER A 191 5.54 22.29 1.99
C SER A 191 5.74 23.57 1.19
#